data_AF-A0A0B8PSB7-F1
#
_entry.id   AF-A0A0B8PSB7-F1
#
_cell.length_a   1.000
_cell.length_b   1.000
_cell.length_c   1.000
_cell.angle_alpha   90.00
_cell.angle_beta   90.00
_cell.angle_gamma   90.00
#
_symmetry.space_group_name_H-M   'P 1'
#
loop_
_entity.id
_entity.type
_entity.pdbx_description
1 polymer ?
#
loop_
_entity_poly.entity_id
_entity_poly.type
_entity_poly.pdbx_seq_one_letter_code
_entity_poly.pdbx_strand_id
1 'polypeptide(L)'
;MQRYIYFAYLNQPAVQLALMDVARSLQAALVSAESREDAYQAVKSFDAAYNCLSWIERDATYELVSRLLAQQMNTRDRTRAYDEFQKAAVGNVIMNNKSSENYYQECSFDISQY
;
A
#
# COMPACT_ATOMS: atom_id res chain seq x y z
N MET A 1 -1.58 4.46 -12.59
CA MET A 1 -0.90 4.62 -11.28
C MET A 1 0.60 4.90 -11.42
N GLN A 2 1.42 4.01 -11.98
CA GLN A 2 2.88 4.24 -12.11
C GLN A 2 3.27 5.61 -12.68
N ARG A 3 2.66 6.01 -13.81
CA ARG A 3 2.88 7.34 -14.42
C ARG A 3 2.54 8.50 -13.48
N TYR A 4 1.44 8.39 -12.72
CA TYR A 4 1.04 9.41 -11.75
C TYR A 4 2.07 9.53 -10.63
N ILE A 5 2.50 8.41 -10.05
CA ILE A 5 3.50 8.39 -8.98
C ILE A 5 4.82 9.00 -9.46
N TYR A 6 5.29 8.60 -10.64
CA TYR A 6 6.52 9.13 -11.23
C TYR A 6 6.51 10.66 -11.35
N PHE A 7 5.45 11.24 -11.91
CA PHE A 7 5.38 12.69 -12.09
C PHE A 7 5.08 13.46 -10.80
N ALA A 8 4.28 12.90 -9.88
CA ALA A 8 3.93 13.57 -8.64
C ALA A 8 5.10 13.63 -7.64
N TYR A 9 6.05 12.69 -7.71
CA TYR A 9 7.13 12.55 -6.74
C TYR A 9 8.51 12.50 -7.41
N LEU A 10 8.68 13.16 -8.57
CA LEU A 10 9.86 13.04 -9.44
C LEU A 10 11.21 13.17 -8.70
N ASN A 11 11.27 14.04 -7.68
CA ASN A 11 12.49 14.33 -6.90
C ASN A 11 12.59 13.54 -5.59
N GLN A 12 11.72 12.56 -5.36
CA GLN A 12 11.65 11.76 -4.14
C GLN A 12 11.64 10.26 -4.51
N PRO A 13 12.78 9.69 -4.95
CA PRO A 13 12.83 8.34 -5.49
C PRO A 13 12.42 7.25 -4.48
N ALA A 14 12.80 7.38 -3.20
CA ALA A 14 12.35 6.46 -2.15
C ALA A 14 10.82 6.48 -1.98
N VAL A 15 10.22 7.66 -1.99
CA VAL A 15 8.76 7.86 -1.90
C VAL A 15 8.07 7.27 -3.13
N GLN A 16 8.64 7.45 -4.33
CA GLN A 16 8.11 6.81 -5.54
C GLN A 16 8.07 5.30 -5.41
N LEU A 17 9.18 4.67 -4.99
CA LEU A 17 9.26 3.22 -4.87
C LEU A 17 8.29 2.68 -3.82
N ALA A 18 8.21 3.31 -2.65
CA ALA A 18 7.25 2.95 -1.62
C ALA A 18 5.79 3.09 -2.11
N LEU A 19 5.45 4.19 -2.79
CA LEU A 19 4.13 4.37 -3.37
C LEU A 19 3.83 3.39 -4.50
N MET A 20 4.83 2.94 -5.26
CA MET A 20 4.65 1.88 -6.25
C MET A 20 4.31 0.55 -5.57
N ASP A 21 4.91 0.23 -4.43
CA ASP A 21 4.58 -0.96 -3.66
C ASP A 21 3.18 -0.87 -3.03
N VAL A 22 2.80 0.30 -2.50
CA VAL A 22 1.42 0.53 -2.02
C VAL A 22 0.42 0.40 -3.18
N ALA A 23 0.70 0.98 -4.35
CA ALA A 23 -0.19 0.85 -5.51
C ALA A 23 -0.32 -0.60 -5.98
N ARG A 24 0.79 -1.36 -5.96
CA ARG A 24 0.82 -2.78 -6.34
C ARG A 24 -0.01 -3.63 -5.38
N SER A 25 0.14 -3.43 -4.08
CA SER A 25 -0.64 -4.16 -3.07
C SER A 25 -2.14 -3.83 -3.15
N LEU A 26 -2.50 -2.56 -3.35
CA LEU A 26 -3.90 -2.18 -3.62
C LEU A 26 -4.43 -2.80 -4.92
N GLN A 27 -3.59 -2.93 -5.95
CA GLN A 27 -4.01 -3.54 -7.21
C GLN A 27 -4.23 -5.05 -7.06
N ALA A 28 -3.42 -5.71 -6.22
CA ALA A 28 -3.64 -7.10 -5.84
C ALA A 28 -4.98 -7.24 -5.11
N ALA A 29 -5.25 -6.39 -4.11
CA ALA A 29 -6.52 -6.40 -3.36
C ALA A 29 -7.76 -6.30 -4.26
N LEU A 30 -7.68 -5.56 -5.37
CA LEU A 30 -8.77 -5.43 -6.34
C LEU A 30 -9.06 -6.69 -7.17
N VAL A 31 -8.09 -7.60 -7.28
CA VAL A 31 -8.22 -8.85 -8.05
C VAL A 31 -8.34 -10.08 -7.16
N SER A 32 -8.07 -9.96 -5.86
CA SER A 32 -7.95 -11.08 -4.92
C SER A 32 -9.12 -11.23 -3.94
N ALA A 33 -10.27 -10.61 -4.21
CA ALA A 33 -11.44 -10.67 -3.33
C ALA A 33 -12.17 -12.03 -3.32
N GLU A 34 -11.66 -13.04 -4.04
CA GLU A 34 -12.34 -14.33 -4.24
C GLU A 34 -12.22 -15.29 -3.04
N SER A 35 -11.23 -15.11 -2.15
CA SER A 35 -11.08 -15.93 -0.93
C SER A 35 -10.56 -15.14 0.27
N ARG A 36 -10.86 -15.63 1.48
CA ARG A 36 -10.38 -15.02 2.74
C ARG A 36 -8.85 -15.07 2.86
N GLU A 37 -8.22 -16.13 2.37
CA GLU A 37 -6.76 -16.26 2.40
C GLU A 37 -6.11 -15.24 1.47
N ASP A 38 -6.65 -15.06 0.27
CA ASP A 38 -6.13 -14.07 -0.67
C ASP A 38 -6.33 -12.64 -0.17
N ALA A 39 -7.47 -12.37 0.49
CA ALA A 39 -7.71 -11.12 1.19
C ALA A 39 -6.69 -10.90 2.34
N TYR A 40 -6.38 -11.94 3.12
CA TYR A 40 -5.38 -11.87 4.18
C TYR A 40 -3.98 -11.56 3.65
N GLN A 41 -3.54 -12.24 2.58
CA GLN A 41 -2.25 -11.98 1.95
C GLN A 41 -2.18 -10.56 1.37
N ALA A 42 -3.25 -10.07 0.75
CA ALA A 42 -3.32 -8.71 0.24
C ALA A 42 -3.25 -7.66 1.37
N VAL A 43 -3.93 -7.87 2.49
CA VAL A 43 -3.81 -7.01 3.68
C VAL A 43 -2.38 -7.00 4.20
N LYS A 44 -1.73 -8.17 4.31
CA LYS A 44 -0.33 -8.28 4.77
C LYS A 44 0.65 -7.55 3.84
N SER A 45 0.48 -7.69 2.53
CA SER A 45 1.30 -6.97 1.55
C SER A 45 1.08 -5.46 1.61
N PHE A 46 -0.16 -5.02 1.83
CA PHE A 46 -0.47 -3.61 2.01
C PHE A 46 0.14 -3.06 3.31
N ASP A 47 0.04 -3.78 4.42
CA ASP A 47 0.64 -3.38 5.71
C ASP A 47 2.15 -3.19 5.60
N ALA A 48 2.86 -4.15 4.98
CA ALA A 48 4.30 -4.05 4.75
C ALA A 48 4.69 -2.81 3.89
N ALA A 49 3.94 -2.56 2.81
CA ALA A 49 4.16 -1.39 1.96
C ALA A 49 3.84 -0.07 2.69
N TYR A 50 2.78 -0.07 3.52
CA TYR A 50 2.39 1.07 4.35
C TYR A 50 3.45 1.39 5.41
N ASN A 51 4.00 0.37 6.06
CA ASN A 51 5.06 0.52 7.06
C ASN A 51 6.35 1.05 6.41
N CYS A 52 6.73 0.50 5.26
CA CYS A 52 7.85 1.03 4.47
C CYS A 52 7.67 2.52 4.16
N LEU A 53 6.49 2.93 3.68
CA LEU A 53 6.19 4.33 3.42
C LEU A 53 6.20 5.17 4.71
N SER A 54 5.67 4.63 5.81
CA SER A 54 5.70 5.26 7.15
C SER A 54 7.11 5.49 7.67
N TRP A 55 8.06 4.63 7.31
CA TRP A 55 9.46 4.85 7.64
C TRP A 55 10.04 6.05 6.88
N ILE A 56 9.72 6.16 5.59
CA ILE A 56 10.26 7.20 4.69
C ILE A 56 9.57 8.55 4.94
N GLU A 57 8.24 8.56 5.10
CA GLU A 57 7.38 9.74 5.19
C GLU A 57 6.44 9.65 6.40
N ARG A 58 7.00 9.67 7.62
CA ARG A 58 6.27 9.45 8.88
C ARG A 58 4.97 10.25 9.00
N ASP A 59 5.03 11.55 8.73
CA ASP A 59 3.90 12.45 8.96
C ASP A 59 2.92 12.51 7.78
N ALA A 60 3.41 12.21 6.57
CA ALA A 60 2.62 12.33 5.34
C ALA A 60 2.02 11.00 4.85
N THR A 61 2.40 9.86 5.43
CA THR A 61 2.02 8.54 4.91
C THR A 61 0.52 8.37 4.74
N TYR A 62 -0.27 8.72 5.77
CA TYR A 62 -1.72 8.62 5.68
C TYR A 62 -2.30 9.43 4.51
N GLU A 63 -1.82 10.65 4.31
CA GLU A 63 -2.27 11.52 3.23
C GLU A 63 -1.85 10.98 1.86
N LEU A 64 -0.60 10.53 1.73
CA LEU A 64 -0.05 9.98 0.49
C LEU A 64 -0.82 8.73 0.04
N VAL A 65 -1.08 7.80 0.97
CA VAL A 65 -1.87 6.59 0.72
C VAL A 65 -3.32 6.94 0.39
N SER A 66 -3.94 7.88 1.12
CA SER A 66 -5.31 8.32 0.84
C SER A 66 -5.45 8.91 -0.57
N ARG A 67 -4.50 9.77 -0.98
CA ARG A 67 -4.46 10.32 -2.35
C ARG A 67 -4.28 9.21 -3.38
N LEU A 68 -3.39 8.25 -3.13
CA LEU A 68 -3.16 7.13 -4.05
C LEU A 68 -4.40 6.26 -4.21
N LEU A 69 -5.10 5.97 -3.11
CA LEU A 69 -6.33 5.21 -3.10
C LEU A 69 -7.42 5.92 -3.89
N ALA A 70 -7.60 7.23 -3.71
CA ALA A 70 -8.56 8.01 -4.50
C ALA A 70 -8.26 7.96 -6.02
N GLN A 71 -6.98 8.02 -6.40
CA GLN A 71 -6.57 7.91 -7.80
C GLN A 71 -6.77 6.49 -8.36
N GLN A 72 -6.58 5.46 -7.54
CA GLN A 72 -6.70 4.07 -7.95
C GLN A 72 -8.16 3.62 -8.03
N MET A 73 -8.99 4.03 -7.07
CA MET A 73 -10.42 3.71 -6.96
C MET A 73 -11.31 4.68 -7.74
N ASN A 74 -10.80 5.24 -8.84
CA ASN A 74 -11.43 6.32 -9.59
C ASN A 74 -12.56 5.87 -10.55
N THR A 75 -12.92 4.58 -10.54
CA THR A 75 -14.06 4.05 -11.31
C THR A 75 -14.99 3.27 -10.39
N ARG A 76 -16.28 3.26 -10.73
CA ARG A 76 -17.31 2.55 -9.96
C ARG A 76 -16.97 1.07 -9.77
N ASP A 77 -16.45 0.41 -10.81
CA ASP A 77 -16.10 -1.02 -10.74
C ASP A 77 -14.94 -1.27 -9.78
N ARG A 78 -13.93 -0.38 -9.74
CA ARG A 78 -12.80 -0.49 -8.82
C ARG A 78 -13.21 -0.20 -7.38
N THR A 79 -14.03 0.83 -7.16
CA THR A 79 -14.59 1.11 -5.83
C THR A 79 -15.38 -0.09 -5.32
N ARG A 80 -16.24 -0.68 -6.16
CA ARG A 80 -17.01 -1.88 -5.81
C ARG A 80 -16.11 -3.07 -5.47
N ALA A 81 -15.09 -3.35 -6.28
CA ALA A 81 -14.15 -4.43 -6.01
C ALA A 81 -13.39 -4.20 -4.69
N TYR A 82 -13.01 -2.96 -4.40
CA TYR A 82 -12.37 -2.60 -3.14
C TYR A 82 -13.30 -2.80 -1.93
N ASP A 83 -14.58 -2.45 -2.05
CA ASP A 83 -15.57 -2.71 -0.99
C ASP A 83 -15.73 -4.21 -0.71
N GLU A 84 -15.77 -5.05 -1.75
CA GLU A 84 -15.84 -6.51 -1.58
C GLU A 84 -14.57 -7.06 -0.93
N PHE A 85 -13.38 -6.57 -1.33
CA PHE A 85 -12.13 -6.87 -0.65
C PHE A 85 -12.18 -6.47 0.83
N GLN A 86 -12.64 -5.25 1.15
CA GLN A 86 -12.73 -4.78 2.53
C GLN A 86 -13.64 -5.69 3.36
N LYS A 87 -14.80 -6.11 2.83
CA LYS A 87 -15.69 -7.08 3.48
C LYS A 87 -15.00 -8.42 3.72
N ALA A 88 -14.28 -8.95 2.73
CA ALA A 88 -13.53 -10.20 2.85
C ALA A 88 -12.34 -10.11 3.83
N ALA A 89 -11.77 -8.92 3.97
CA ALA A 89 -10.68 -8.61 4.88
C ALA A 89 -11.12 -8.35 6.33
N VAL A 90 -12.42 -8.15 6.58
CA VAL A 90 -12.93 -7.93 7.95
C VAL A 90 -12.52 -9.07 8.87
N GLY A 91 -11.94 -8.71 10.02
CA GLY A 91 -11.48 -9.67 11.02
C GLY A 91 -10.08 -10.24 10.76
N ASN A 92 -9.41 -9.85 9.66
CA ASN A 92 -7.98 -10.07 9.52
C ASN A 92 -7.23 -9.09 10.43
N VAL A 93 -6.58 -9.62 11.47
CA VAL A 93 -5.72 -8.85 12.35
C VAL A 93 -4.28 -9.14 11.96
N ILE A 94 -3.58 -8.14 11.42
CA ILE A 94 -2.12 -8.20 11.29
C ILE A 94 -1.54 -7.81 12.65
N MET A 95 -1.04 -8.79 13.40
CA MET A 95 -0.24 -8.50 14.59
C MET A 95 1.15 -8.08 14.14
N ASN A 96 1.37 -6.76 14.09
CA ASN A 96 2.69 -6.22 13.80
C ASN A 96 3.49 -6.12 15.10
N ASN A 97 4.40 -7.08 15.30
CA ASN A 97 5.27 -7.13 16.48
C ASN A 97 6.53 -6.26 16.32
N LYS A 98 6.66 -5.50 15.21
CA LYS A 98 7.81 -4.65 14.96
C LYS A 98 7.57 -3.24 15.50
N SER A 99 8.58 -2.70 16.18
CA SER A 99 8.66 -1.25 16.44
C SER A 99 8.67 -0.49 15.11
N SER A 100 8.04 0.69 15.07
CA SER A 100 8.08 1.59 13.92
C SER A 100 9.51 1.96 13.50
N GLU A 101 10.47 1.84 14.41
CA GLU A 101 11.90 2.02 14.13
C GLU A 101 12.47 0.98 13.15
N ASN A 102 11.80 -0.16 13.00
CA ASN A 102 12.23 -1.28 12.16
C ASN A 102 11.41 -1.41 10.87
N TYR A 103 10.50 -0.47 10.59
CA TYR A 103 9.65 -0.52 9.39
C TYR A 103 10.42 -0.46 8.07
N TYR A 104 11.64 0.09 8.08
CA TYR A 104 12.54 0.06 6.92
C TYR A 104 12.81 -1.38 6.41
N GLN A 105 12.72 -2.38 7.29
CA GLN A 105 12.94 -3.79 6.95
C GLN A 105 11.78 -4.38 6.13
N GLU A 106 10.69 -3.64 5.95
CA GLU A 106 9.51 -4.08 5.20
C GLU A 106 9.49 -3.54 3.77
N CYS A 107 10.42 -2.65 3.43
CA CYS A 107 10.58 -2.19 2.06
C CYS A 107 11.02 -3.33 1.15
N SER A 108 10.42 -3.42 -0.03
CA SER A 108 10.81 -4.40 -1.05
C SER A 108 12.07 -3.97 -1.84
N PHE A 109 12.60 -2.79 -1.52
CA PHE A 109 13.75 -2.17 -2.15
C PHE A 109 14.76 -1.70 -1.10
N ASP A 110 16.00 -1.50 -1.52
CA ASP A 110 17.07 -1.02 -0.65
C ASP A 110 16.94 0.48 -0.39
N ILE A 111 16.60 0.85 0.85
CA ILE A 111 16.49 2.25 1.28
C ILE A 111 17.86 2.93 1.37
N SER A 112 18.95 2.18 1.61
CA SER A 112 20.28 2.78 1.82
C SER A 112 20.85 3.50 0.58
N GLN A 113 20.19 3.34 -0.56
CA GLN A 113 20.55 3.95 -1.84
C GLN A 113 19.88 5.32 -2.08
N TYR A 114 19.09 5.84 -1.14
CA TYR A 114 18.25 7.03 -1.31
C TYR A 114 18.21 7.96 -0.10
#